data_AF-A0A8T5TBH7-F1
#
_entry.id   AF-A0A8T5TBH7-F1
#
_cell.length_a   1.000
_cell.length_b   1.000
_cell.length_c   1.000
_cell.angle_alpha   90.00
_cell.angle_beta   90.00
_cell.angle_gamma   90.00
#
_symmetry.space_group_name_H-M   'P 1'
#
loop_
_entity.id
_entity.type
_entity.pdbx_description
1 polymer ?
#
loop_
_entity_poly.entity_id
_entity_poly.type
_entity_poly.pdbx_seq_one_letter_code
_entity_poly.pdbx_strand_id
1 'polypeptide(L)'
;MARKARRAPKKPFNPLEVYSTWDLRIAKSIYYGIILASIITILGIWLAIIGWLVESGRIAEMLSLGAGVMALIIIGIVAGHLFLLVLFYTLFRGGILKLCRRLFKDRMLAKKYEDYTTLRLLLAVTLIVVYMFIITLIAIIIPSFFWSFIAGIWLYIITHFNPGEWVLLVGVLMFIIIILIYVGFAIWNHGVYSVLKRVKRIEEEEEIDHEIEIEGLKDADEETLMKTYTKQTGKKAVYRGKETNGYLAWKKKVLG
;
A
#
# COMPACT_ATOMS: atom_id res chain seq x y z
N MET A 1 -40.53 -26.99 -31.13
CA MET A 1 -40.27 -26.19 -29.91
C MET A 1 -38.77 -26.06 -29.70
N ALA A 2 -38.21 -24.85 -29.71
CA ALA A 2 -36.79 -24.62 -29.48
C ALA A 2 -36.42 -24.93 -28.02
N ARG A 3 -35.40 -25.76 -27.80
CA ARG A 3 -34.89 -26.08 -26.44
C ARG A 3 -34.38 -24.81 -25.79
N LYS A 4 -35.02 -24.39 -24.70
CA LYS A 4 -34.58 -23.28 -23.85
C LYS A 4 -33.18 -23.61 -23.32
N ALA A 5 -32.18 -22.81 -23.69
CA ALA A 5 -30.81 -23.00 -23.23
C ALA A 5 -30.77 -23.03 -21.69
N ARG A 6 -30.21 -24.11 -21.13
CA ARG A 6 -30.06 -24.25 -19.68
C ARG A 6 -29.13 -23.14 -19.20
N ARG A 7 -29.67 -22.19 -18.43
CA ARG A 7 -28.86 -21.17 -17.76
C ARG A 7 -27.91 -21.88 -16.81
N ALA A 8 -26.62 -21.57 -16.91
CA ALA A 8 -25.62 -22.10 -16.00
C ALA A 8 -26.02 -21.78 -14.54
N PRO A 9 -25.78 -22.71 -13.59
CA PRO A 9 -26.06 -22.49 -12.19
C PRO A 9 -25.32 -21.24 -11.72
N LYS A 10 -26.02 -20.33 -11.02
CA LYS A 10 -25.40 -19.14 -10.44
C LYS A 10 -24.38 -19.61 -9.41
N LYS A 11 -23.09 -19.49 -9.76
CA LYS A 11 -21.97 -19.78 -8.86
C LYS A 11 -22.12 -18.89 -7.62
N PRO A 12 -21.95 -19.41 -6.39
CA PRO A 12 -22.01 -18.58 -5.19
C PRO A 12 -20.96 -17.47 -5.29
N PHE A 13 -21.35 -16.24 -4.95
CA PHE A 13 -20.50 -15.06 -5.06
C PHE A 13 -19.24 -15.27 -4.22
N ASN A 14 -18.08 -15.39 -4.88
CA ASN A 14 -16.81 -15.45 -4.19
C ASN A 14 -16.27 -14.00 -4.05
N PRO A 15 -16.16 -13.45 -2.83
CA PRO A 15 -15.65 -12.11 -2.61
C PRO A 15 -14.21 -11.89 -3.11
N LEU A 16 -13.46 -12.95 -3.44
CA LEU A 16 -12.14 -12.87 -4.07
C LEU A 16 -12.18 -12.63 -5.58
N GLU A 17 -13.30 -12.94 -6.26
CA GLU A 17 -13.47 -12.72 -7.71
C GLU A 17 -13.59 -11.21 -8.05
N VAL A 18 -13.75 -10.37 -7.02
CA VAL A 18 -13.75 -8.90 -7.12
C VAL A 18 -12.35 -8.33 -7.40
N TYR A 19 -11.29 -9.06 -7.04
CA TYR A 19 -9.90 -8.61 -7.18
C TYR A 19 -9.25 -9.14 -8.45
N SER A 20 -8.33 -8.37 -9.03
CA SER A 20 -7.55 -8.80 -10.19
C SER A 20 -6.69 -10.03 -9.85
N THR A 21 -6.44 -10.89 -10.85
CA THR A 21 -5.59 -12.08 -10.70
C THR A 21 -4.17 -11.73 -10.24
N TRP A 22 -3.66 -10.57 -10.66
CA TRP A 22 -2.37 -10.04 -10.20
C TRP A 22 -2.39 -9.63 -8.73
N ASP A 23 -3.45 -8.96 -8.27
CA ASP A 23 -3.59 -8.53 -6.88
C ASP A 23 -3.70 -9.72 -5.94
N LEU A 24 -4.47 -10.73 -6.37
CA LEU A 24 -4.57 -11.99 -5.67
C LEU A 24 -3.21 -12.70 -5.58
N ARG A 25 -2.39 -12.63 -6.63
CA ARG A 25 -1.04 -13.23 -6.65
C ARG A 25 -0.11 -12.50 -5.67
N ILE A 26 -0.10 -11.17 -5.67
CA ILE A 26 0.71 -10.37 -4.73
C ILE A 26 0.30 -10.67 -3.29
N ALA A 27 -1.00 -10.65 -2.99
CA ALA A 27 -1.50 -10.95 -1.66
C ALA A 27 -1.18 -12.39 -1.22
N LYS A 28 -1.26 -13.36 -2.13
CA LYS A 28 -0.83 -14.75 -1.88
C LYS A 28 0.67 -14.84 -1.59
N SER A 29 1.51 -14.16 -2.38
CA SER A 29 2.96 -14.14 -2.17
C SER A 29 3.32 -13.56 -0.80
N ILE A 30 2.71 -12.43 -0.42
CA ILE A 30 2.89 -11.85 0.92
C ILE A 30 2.43 -12.84 1.98
N TYR A 31 1.23 -13.41 1.84
CA TYR A 31 0.67 -14.34 2.82
C TYR A 31 1.54 -15.59 3.03
N TYR A 32 1.97 -16.25 1.95
CA TYR A 32 2.87 -17.40 2.03
C TYR A 32 4.26 -17.02 2.52
N GLY A 33 4.74 -15.82 2.19
CA GLY A 33 5.96 -15.26 2.77
C GLY A 33 5.87 -15.15 4.28
N ILE A 34 4.76 -14.64 4.83
CA ILE A 34 4.55 -14.53 6.29
C ILE A 34 4.52 -15.93 6.91
N ILE A 35 3.85 -16.91 6.28
CA ILE A 35 3.83 -18.30 6.78
C ILE A 35 5.26 -18.88 6.83
N LEU A 36 6.02 -18.74 5.74
CA LEU A 36 7.38 -19.24 5.66
C LEU A 36 8.29 -18.58 6.71
N ALA A 37 8.21 -17.24 6.83
CA ALA A 37 8.95 -16.50 7.86
C ALA A 37 8.55 -16.96 9.27
N SER A 38 7.27 -17.23 9.52
CA SER A 38 6.78 -17.75 10.81
C SER A 38 7.38 -19.11 11.15
N ILE A 39 7.42 -20.03 10.19
CA ILE A 39 8.03 -21.37 10.38
C ILE A 39 9.51 -21.25 10.71
N ILE A 40 10.25 -20.43 9.95
CA ILE A 40 11.68 -20.20 10.16
C ILE A 40 11.93 -19.57 11.53
N THR A 41 11.13 -18.58 11.94
CA THR A 41 11.25 -17.94 13.26
C THR A 41 10.96 -18.92 14.39
N ILE A 42 9.90 -19.75 14.29
CA ILE A 42 9.60 -20.76 15.33
C ILE A 42 10.74 -21.77 15.45
N LEU A 43 11.27 -22.25 14.33
CA LEU A 43 12.44 -23.14 14.30
C LEU A 43 13.66 -22.45 14.93
N GLY A 44 13.91 -21.19 14.59
CA GLY A 44 14.99 -20.39 15.15
C GLY A 44 14.87 -20.22 16.67
N ILE A 45 13.67 -19.96 17.20
CA ILE A 45 13.43 -19.85 18.65
C ILE A 45 13.83 -21.14 19.35
N TRP A 46 13.39 -22.29 18.84
CA TRP A 46 13.76 -23.58 19.44
C TRP A 46 15.25 -23.86 19.38
N LEU A 47 15.87 -23.65 18.22
CA LEU A 47 17.30 -23.86 18.06
C LEU A 47 18.13 -22.91 18.94
N ALA A 48 17.69 -21.66 19.12
CA ALA A 48 18.35 -20.70 20.00
C ALA A 48 18.25 -21.12 21.47
N ILE A 49 17.07 -21.55 21.93
CA ILE A 49 16.87 -22.07 23.28
C ILE A 49 17.74 -23.32 23.52
N ILE A 50 17.76 -24.25 22.57
CA ILE A 50 18.58 -25.47 22.67
C ILE A 50 20.08 -25.11 22.69
N GLY A 51 20.54 -24.24 21.79
CA GLY A 51 21.94 -23.78 21.75
C GLY A 51 22.36 -23.15 23.08
N TRP A 52 21.54 -22.25 23.61
CA TRP A 52 21.77 -21.62 24.91
C TRP A 52 21.82 -22.63 26.06
N LEU A 53 20.93 -23.64 26.07
CA LEU A 53 20.94 -24.71 27.08
C LEU A 53 22.21 -25.57 27.00
N VAL A 54 22.70 -25.86 25.80
CA VAL A 54 23.93 -26.62 25.56
C VAL A 54 25.15 -25.84 26.06
N GLU A 55 25.31 -24.59 25.63
CA GLU A 55 26.49 -23.76 25.95
C GLU A 55 26.57 -23.37 27.42
N SER A 56 25.43 -23.14 28.05
CA SER A 56 25.37 -22.84 29.49
C SER A 56 25.65 -24.06 30.37
N GLY A 57 25.82 -25.26 29.79
CA GLY A 57 26.02 -26.51 30.54
C GLY A 57 24.79 -26.97 31.33
N ARG A 58 23.67 -26.24 31.24
CA ARG A 58 22.45 -26.47 32.03
C ARG A 58 21.76 -27.78 31.71
N ILE A 59 22.05 -28.40 30.57
CA ILE A 59 21.53 -29.73 30.24
C ILE A 59 22.00 -30.78 31.27
N ALA A 60 23.25 -30.70 31.72
CA ALA A 60 23.78 -31.62 32.73
C ALA A 60 23.10 -31.42 34.10
N GLU A 61 22.86 -30.17 34.47
CA GLU A 61 22.10 -29.83 35.68
C GLU A 61 20.62 -30.27 35.58
N MET A 62 19.99 -30.11 34.42
CA MET A 62 18.61 -30.55 34.21
C MET A 62 18.46 -32.06 34.28
N LEU A 63 19.45 -32.82 33.81
CA LEU A 63 19.50 -34.27 33.92
C LEU A 63 19.68 -34.76 35.36
N SER A 64 20.33 -33.96 36.23
CA SER A 64 20.54 -34.32 37.65
C SER A 64 19.33 -33.99 38.55
N LEU A 65 18.40 -33.14 38.11
CA LEU A 65 17.19 -32.75 38.84
C LEU A 65 16.10 -33.85 38.94
N GLY A 66 16.34 -35.02 38.33
CA GLY A 66 15.45 -36.17 38.39
C GLY A 66 14.33 -36.17 37.33
N ALA A 67 13.76 -37.36 37.09
CA ALA A 67 12.84 -37.59 35.98
C ALA A 67 11.55 -36.74 36.03
N GLY A 68 11.06 -36.41 37.23
CA GLY A 68 9.85 -35.59 37.39
C GLY A 68 10.02 -34.15 36.91
N VAL A 69 11.17 -33.53 37.21
CA VAL A 69 11.49 -32.16 36.75
C VAL A 69 11.69 -32.14 35.24
N MET A 70 12.35 -33.16 34.69
CA MET A 70 12.54 -33.31 33.25
C MET A 70 11.22 -33.46 32.50
N ALA A 71 10.29 -34.26 33.02
CA ALA A 71 8.94 -34.39 32.45
C ALA A 71 8.19 -33.05 32.46
N LEU A 72 8.29 -32.28 33.54
CA LEU A 72 7.64 -30.97 33.66
C LEU A 72 8.21 -29.95 32.65
N ILE A 73 9.53 -29.96 32.43
CA ILE A 73 10.17 -29.13 31.41
C ILE A 73 9.69 -29.51 30.01
N ILE A 74 9.65 -30.80 29.67
CA ILE A 74 9.18 -31.27 28.36
C ILE A 74 7.72 -30.87 28.14
N ILE A 75 6.86 -31.07 29.13
CA ILE A 75 5.46 -30.65 29.06
C ILE A 75 5.35 -29.13 28.88
N GLY A 76 6.17 -28.35 29.60
CA GLY A 76 6.24 -26.89 29.45
C GLY A 76 6.66 -26.47 28.05
N ILE A 77 7.64 -27.14 27.45
CA ILE A 77 8.09 -26.94 26.06
C ILE A 77 6.96 -27.23 25.08
N VAL A 78 6.27 -28.38 25.23
CA VAL A 78 5.15 -28.75 24.37
C VAL A 78 3.99 -27.76 24.51
N ALA A 79 3.65 -27.37 25.73
CA ALA A 79 2.60 -26.38 25.99
C ALA A 79 2.96 -25.02 25.39
N GLY A 80 4.21 -24.56 25.56
CA GLY A 80 4.71 -23.33 24.95
C GLY A 80 4.67 -23.38 23.42
N HIS A 81 5.01 -24.53 22.80
CA HIS A 81 4.92 -24.71 21.37
C HIS A 81 3.47 -24.63 20.86
N LEU A 82 2.55 -25.32 21.54
CA LEU A 82 1.12 -25.28 21.22
C LEU A 82 0.57 -23.86 21.35
N PHE A 83 0.97 -23.13 22.40
CA PHE A 83 0.58 -21.74 22.57
C PHE A 83 1.08 -20.85 21.43
N LEU A 84 2.35 -21.01 21.01
CA LEU A 84 2.90 -20.34 19.82
C LEU A 84 2.09 -20.64 18.57
N LEU A 85 1.77 -21.92 18.30
CA LEU A 85 0.97 -22.32 17.15
C LEU A 85 -0.43 -21.70 17.17
N VAL A 86 -1.10 -21.67 18.32
CA VAL A 86 -2.41 -21.02 18.48
C VAL A 86 -2.30 -19.52 18.25
N LEU A 87 -1.28 -18.85 18.79
CA LEU A 87 -1.06 -17.43 18.59
C LEU A 87 -0.89 -17.12 17.09
N PHE A 88 -0.04 -17.88 16.39
CA PHE A 88 0.11 -17.73 14.94
C PHE A 88 -1.21 -18.02 14.21
N TYR A 89 -1.93 -19.09 14.54
CA TYR A 89 -3.22 -19.39 13.92
C TYR A 89 -4.23 -18.26 14.09
N THR A 90 -4.34 -17.67 15.28
CA THR A 90 -5.25 -16.55 15.54
C THR A 90 -4.84 -15.29 14.77
N LEU A 91 -3.54 -15.02 14.63
CA LEU A 91 -3.00 -13.94 13.80
C LEU A 91 -3.37 -14.13 12.32
N PHE A 92 -3.38 -15.37 11.85
CA PHE A 92 -3.70 -15.74 10.45
C PHE A 92 -5.19 -15.98 10.16
N ARG A 93 -6.07 -15.97 11.17
CA ARG A 93 -7.52 -16.23 11.03
C ARG A 93 -8.24 -15.28 10.06
N GLY A 94 -7.61 -14.17 9.68
CA GLY A 94 -8.08 -13.23 8.65
C GLY A 94 -7.87 -13.68 7.20
N GLY A 95 -6.91 -14.58 6.97
CA GLY A 95 -6.54 -15.12 5.66
C GLY A 95 -6.14 -14.07 4.60
N ILE A 96 -6.01 -14.54 3.37
CA ILE A 96 -5.71 -13.72 2.18
C ILE A 96 -6.78 -12.64 1.96
N LEU A 97 -8.03 -12.89 2.35
CA LEU A 97 -9.14 -11.98 2.09
C LEU A 97 -9.07 -10.68 2.91
N LYS A 98 -8.73 -10.74 4.20
CA LYS A 98 -8.46 -9.51 4.98
C LYS A 98 -7.28 -8.74 4.42
N LEU A 99 -6.25 -9.46 3.96
CA LEU A 99 -5.04 -8.85 3.38
C LEU A 99 -5.37 -8.12 2.07
N CYS A 100 -6.09 -8.76 1.15
CA CYS A 100 -6.60 -8.12 -0.08
C CYS A 100 -7.49 -6.92 0.22
N ARG A 101 -8.41 -7.05 1.19
CA ARG A 101 -9.31 -5.95 1.55
C ARG A 101 -8.55 -4.75 2.11
N ARG A 102 -7.45 -4.95 2.83
CA ARG A 102 -6.66 -3.84 3.40
C ARG A 102 -5.71 -3.22 2.36
N LEU A 103 -5.09 -4.03 1.51
CA LEU A 103 -4.15 -3.54 0.48
C LEU A 103 -4.84 -2.88 -0.71
N PHE A 104 -6.02 -3.38 -1.11
CA PHE A 104 -6.66 -2.99 -2.37
C PHE A 104 -8.06 -2.38 -2.18
N LYS A 105 -8.43 -1.96 -0.95
CA LYS A 105 -9.73 -1.33 -0.66
C LYS A 105 -10.05 -0.21 -1.62
N ASP A 106 -9.07 0.66 -1.85
CA ASP A 106 -9.26 1.92 -2.55
C ASP A 106 -9.10 1.77 -4.08
N ARG A 107 -8.55 0.65 -4.56
CA ARG A 107 -8.43 0.39 -6.00
C ARG A 107 -9.79 0.15 -6.67
N MET A 108 -10.73 -0.45 -5.95
CA MET A 108 -12.12 -0.60 -6.41
C MET A 108 -12.79 0.74 -6.68
N LEU A 109 -12.48 1.75 -5.86
CA LEU A 109 -12.93 3.14 -6.06
C LEU A 109 -12.11 3.84 -7.16
N ALA A 110 -10.82 3.50 -7.30
CA ALA A 110 -9.94 4.05 -8.32
C ALA A 110 -10.33 3.67 -9.75
N LYS A 111 -11.12 2.61 -9.96
CA LYS A 111 -11.65 2.24 -11.29
C LYS A 111 -12.58 3.32 -11.88
N LYS A 112 -13.18 4.18 -11.03
CA LYS A 112 -13.93 5.37 -11.47
C LYS A 112 -13.02 6.45 -12.09
N TYR A 113 -11.70 6.34 -11.90
CA TYR A 113 -10.69 7.34 -12.29
C TYR A 113 -9.65 6.76 -13.26
N GLU A 114 -10.01 5.67 -13.96
CA GLU A 114 -9.09 4.90 -14.81
C GLU A 114 -8.67 5.65 -16.10
N ASP A 115 -9.43 6.67 -16.52
CA ASP A 115 -9.18 7.44 -17.74
C ASP A 115 -7.99 8.43 -17.67
N TYR A 116 -7.44 8.70 -16.48
CA TYR A 116 -6.33 9.65 -16.30
C TYR A 116 -4.95 8.98 -16.39
N THR A 117 -4.66 8.35 -17.52
CA THR A 117 -3.36 7.71 -17.77
C THR A 117 -2.18 8.68 -17.64
N THR A 118 -2.35 9.92 -18.13
CA THR A 118 -1.34 11.00 -18.06
C THR A 118 -1.03 11.41 -16.62
N LEU A 119 -2.05 11.57 -15.78
CA LEU A 119 -1.88 11.94 -14.37
C LEU A 119 -1.20 10.83 -13.56
N ARG A 120 -1.55 9.57 -13.85
CA ARG A 120 -0.89 8.40 -13.24
C ARG A 120 0.59 8.32 -13.62
N LEU A 121 0.95 8.68 -14.86
CA LEU A 121 2.33 8.74 -15.31
C LEU A 121 3.09 9.87 -14.61
N LEU A 122 2.50 11.05 -14.47
CA LEU A 122 3.09 12.17 -13.74
C LEU A 122 3.35 11.83 -12.27
N LEU A 123 2.39 11.13 -11.63
CA LEU A 123 2.52 10.60 -10.28
C LEU A 123 3.64 9.57 -10.18
N ALA A 124 3.76 8.65 -11.15
CA ALA A 124 4.84 7.68 -11.16
C ALA A 124 6.22 8.36 -11.26
N VAL A 125 6.36 9.37 -12.12
CA VAL A 125 7.60 10.14 -12.28
C VAL A 125 7.95 10.91 -11.00
N THR A 126 6.99 11.61 -10.39
CA THR A 126 7.24 12.32 -9.11
C THR A 126 7.64 11.36 -8.00
N LEU A 127 7.04 10.18 -7.95
CA LEU A 127 7.36 9.19 -6.93
C LEU A 127 8.74 8.56 -7.15
N ILE A 128 9.17 8.37 -8.40
CA ILE A 128 10.56 7.99 -8.74
C ILE A 128 11.55 9.04 -8.24
N VAL A 129 11.27 10.33 -8.45
CA VAL A 129 12.14 11.42 -7.98
C VAL A 129 12.23 11.43 -6.45
N VAL A 130 11.10 11.23 -5.76
CA VAL A 130 11.08 11.10 -4.28
C VAL A 130 11.88 9.88 -3.83
N TYR A 131 11.78 8.73 -4.50
CA TYR A 131 12.60 7.56 -4.19
C TYR A 131 14.08 7.82 -4.43
N MET A 132 14.46 8.44 -5.55
CA MET A 132 15.85 8.81 -5.79
C MET A 132 16.38 9.77 -4.73
N PHE A 133 15.57 10.73 -4.28
CA PHE A 133 15.93 11.63 -3.19
C PHE A 133 16.16 10.87 -1.87
N ILE A 134 15.24 9.97 -1.50
CA ILE A 134 15.38 9.14 -0.29
C ILE A 134 16.62 8.24 -0.39
N ILE A 135 16.84 7.57 -1.53
CA ILE A 135 18.00 6.72 -1.76
C ILE A 135 19.28 7.55 -1.67
N THR A 136 19.32 8.73 -2.29
CA THR A 136 20.48 9.64 -2.23
C THR A 136 20.75 10.10 -0.80
N LEU A 137 19.70 10.45 -0.05
CA LEU A 137 19.80 10.84 1.35
C LEU A 137 20.37 9.68 2.21
N ILE A 138 19.88 8.46 2.02
CA ILE A 138 20.36 7.28 2.74
C ILE A 138 21.78 6.87 2.29
N ALA A 139 22.09 6.96 1.00
CA ALA A 139 23.35 6.49 0.45
C ALA A 139 24.50 7.49 0.55
N ILE A 140 24.21 8.80 0.69
CA ILE A 140 25.23 9.86 0.70
C ILE A 140 25.32 10.59 2.04
N ILE A 141 24.21 10.84 2.75
CA ILE A 141 24.21 11.66 3.99
C ILE A 141 24.37 10.79 5.24
N ILE A 142 23.70 9.65 5.30
CA ILE A 142 23.78 8.68 6.41
C ILE A 142 25.14 7.89 6.54
N PRO A 143 25.96 7.69 5.48
CA PRO A 143 27.18 6.87 5.51
C PRO A 143 28.24 7.19 6.56
N SER A 144 28.33 8.43 7.05
CA SER A 144 29.46 8.84 7.91
C SER A 144 29.50 8.13 9.27
N PHE A 145 28.35 7.66 9.77
CA PHE A 145 28.26 6.91 11.03
C PHE A 145 27.54 5.56 10.90
N PHE A 146 26.73 5.39 9.86
CA PHE A 146 25.85 4.23 9.73
C PHE A 146 26.57 2.97 9.26
N TRP A 147 27.54 3.09 8.35
CA TRP A 147 28.26 1.91 7.84
C TRP A 147 29.19 1.30 8.89
N SER A 148 29.86 2.12 9.70
CA SER A 148 30.67 1.63 10.81
C SER A 148 29.80 0.96 11.88
N PHE A 149 28.63 1.52 12.17
CA PHE A 149 27.65 0.92 13.08
C PHE A 149 27.12 -0.43 12.55
N ILE A 150 26.71 -0.50 11.29
CA ILE A 150 26.26 -1.76 10.67
C ILE A 150 27.39 -2.78 10.63
N ALA A 151 28.60 -2.39 10.25
CA ALA A 151 29.75 -3.29 10.22
C ALA A 151 30.06 -3.84 11.63
N GLY A 152 29.96 -3.01 12.66
CA GLY A 152 30.12 -3.42 14.05
C GLY A 152 29.06 -4.44 14.49
N ILE A 153 27.78 -4.17 14.20
CA ILE A 153 26.68 -5.12 14.46
C ILE A 153 26.89 -6.43 13.70
N TRP A 154 27.27 -6.35 12.43
CA TRP A 154 27.50 -7.52 11.59
C TRP A 154 28.63 -8.41 12.11
N LEU A 155 29.74 -7.79 12.52
CA LEU A 155 30.88 -8.50 13.09
C LEU A 155 30.54 -9.13 14.44
N TYR A 156 29.76 -8.43 15.27
CA TYR A 156 29.22 -9.00 16.52
C TYR A 156 28.33 -10.22 16.25
N ILE A 157 27.39 -10.11 15.32
CA ILE A 157 26.49 -11.22 14.91
C ILE A 157 27.32 -12.42 14.45
N ILE A 158 28.30 -12.24 13.56
CA ILE A 158 29.12 -13.35 13.05
C ILE A 158 29.92 -14.06 14.15
N THR A 159 30.42 -13.30 15.12
CA THR A 159 31.35 -13.83 16.13
C THR A 159 30.64 -14.43 17.34
N HIS A 160 29.42 -14.00 17.64
CA HIS A 160 28.71 -14.39 18.87
C HIS A 160 27.44 -15.20 18.62
N PHE A 161 26.90 -15.24 17.39
CA PHE A 161 25.63 -15.92 17.15
C PHE A 161 25.81 -17.43 17.01
N ASN A 162 24.98 -18.14 17.76
CA ASN A 162 24.84 -19.58 17.63
C ASN A 162 24.01 -19.95 16.39
N PRO A 163 24.10 -21.19 15.88
CA PRO A 163 23.32 -21.62 14.70
C PRO A 163 21.82 -21.35 14.83
N GLY A 164 21.26 -21.48 16.04
CA GLY A 164 19.84 -21.16 16.29
C GLY A 164 19.51 -19.67 16.21
N GLU A 165 20.40 -18.82 16.71
CA GLU A 165 20.25 -17.36 16.66
C GLU A 165 20.37 -16.86 15.22
N TRP A 166 21.20 -17.50 14.40
CA TRP A 166 21.28 -17.26 12.95
C TRP A 166 19.97 -17.58 12.23
N VAL A 167 19.37 -18.74 12.50
CA VAL A 167 18.07 -19.11 11.92
C VAL A 167 16.98 -18.13 12.37
N LEU A 168 16.99 -17.73 13.64
CA LEU A 168 16.07 -16.73 14.18
C LEU A 168 16.24 -15.36 13.49
N LEU A 169 17.49 -14.91 13.31
CA LEU A 169 17.81 -13.67 12.60
C LEU A 169 17.28 -13.68 11.17
N VAL A 170 17.48 -14.77 10.43
CA VAL A 170 16.95 -14.93 9.06
C VAL A 170 15.42 -14.84 9.07
N GLY A 171 14.74 -15.51 10.00
CA GLY A 171 13.29 -15.43 10.12
C GLY A 171 12.79 -14.00 10.39
N VAL A 172 13.44 -13.28 11.31
CA VAL A 172 13.11 -11.88 11.62
C VAL A 172 13.38 -10.96 10.43
N LEU A 173 14.51 -11.12 9.74
CA LEU A 173 14.83 -10.35 8.53
C LEU A 173 13.80 -10.56 7.42
N MET A 174 13.32 -11.79 7.24
CA MET A 174 12.23 -12.08 6.30
C MET A 174 10.96 -11.31 6.66
N PHE A 175 10.57 -11.27 7.94
CA PHE A 175 9.43 -10.46 8.37
C PHE A 175 9.63 -8.97 8.07
N ILE A 176 10.82 -8.43 8.33
CA ILE A 176 11.14 -7.02 8.03
C ILE A 176 10.95 -6.74 6.53
N ILE A 177 11.51 -7.59 5.66
CA ILE A 177 11.38 -7.46 4.21
C ILE A 177 9.90 -7.52 3.78
N ILE A 178 9.14 -8.48 4.31
CA ILE A 178 7.71 -8.62 3.99
C ILE A 178 6.92 -7.39 4.44
N ILE A 179 7.20 -6.86 5.64
CA ILE A 179 6.56 -5.64 6.16
C ILE A 179 6.89 -4.45 5.25
N LEU A 180 8.15 -4.29 4.84
CA LEU A 180 8.56 -3.22 3.92
C LEU A 180 7.80 -3.30 2.59
N ILE A 181 7.72 -4.48 1.99
CA ILE A 181 6.95 -4.71 0.76
C ILE A 181 5.48 -4.38 0.99
N TYR A 182 4.88 -4.89 2.07
CA TYR A 182 3.48 -4.66 2.42
C TYR A 182 3.17 -3.17 2.60
N VAL A 183 4.01 -2.45 3.36
CA VAL A 183 3.87 -1.02 3.61
C VAL A 183 4.06 -0.23 2.32
N GLY A 184 5.07 -0.57 1.51
CA GLY A 184 5.28 0.07 0.20
C GLY A 184 4.05 -0.04 -0.69
N PHE A 185 3.44 -1.23 -0.80
CA PHE A 185 2.20 -1.40 -1.54
C PHE A 185 1.00 -0.68 -0.93
N ALA A 186 0.88 -0.66 0.40
CA ALA A 186 -0.19 0.05 1.09
C ALA A 186 -0.09 1.57 0.87
N ILE A 187 1.12 2.14 0.99
CA ILE A 187 1.40 3.55 0.72
C ILE A 187 1.13 3.88 -0.76
N TRP A 188 1.57 3.03 -1.68
CA TRP A 188 1.33 3.24 -3.10
C TRP A 188 -0.18 3.29 -3.42
N ASN A 189 -0.92 2.26 -2.99
CA ASN A 189 -2.34 2.15 -3.32
C ASN A 189 -3.17 3.27 -2.67
N HIS A 190 -2.91 3.61 -1.41
CA HIS A 190 -3.62 4.69 -0.72
C HIS A 190 -3.14 6.08 -1.16
N GLY A 191 -1.84 6.25 -1.38
CA GLY A 191 -1.21 7.51 -1.76
C GLY A 191 -1.61 7.95 -3.16
N VAL A 192 -1.50 7.07 -4.15
CA VAL A 192 -1.96 7.34 -5.53
C VAL A 192 -3.45 7.67 -5.52
N TYR A 193 -4.27 6.92 -4.76
CA TYR A 193 -5.70 7.19 -4.65
C TYR A 193 -6.01 8.56 -4.03
N SER A 194 -5.32 8.92 -2.93
CA SER A 194 -5.51 10.21 -2.26
C SER A 194 -5.23 11.39 -3.20
N VAL A 195 -4.19 11.29 -4.01
CA VAL A 195 -3.85 12.33 -4.99
C VAL A 195 -4.88 12.39 -6.11
N LEU A 196 -5.25 11.24 -6.72
CA LEU A 196 -6.27 11.18 -7.76
C LEU A 196 -7.60 11.79 -7.29
N LYS A 197 -8.02 11.49 -6.06
CA LYS A 197 -9.25 12.04 -5.47
C LYS A 197 -9.19 13.56 -5.31
N ARG A 198 -8.04 14.12 -4.94
CA ARG A 198 -7.87 15.57 -4.78
C ARG A 198 -7.87 16.29 -6.13
N VAL A 199 -7.13 15.78 -7.11
CA VAL A 199 -7.07 16.39 -8.44
C VAL A 199 -8.45 16.41 -9.07
N LYS A 200 -9.19 15.30 -9.00
CA LYS A 200 -10.54 15.28 -9.57
C LYS A 200 -11.50 16.22 -8.87
N ARG A 201 -11.40 16.34 -7.54
CA ARG A 201 -12.25 17.29 -6.81
C ARG A 201 -11.99 18.72 -7.27
N ILE A 202 -10.74 19.07 -7.57
CA ILE A 202 -10.38 20.41 -8.08
C ILE A 202 -10.97 20.60 -9.50
N GLU A 203 -10.87 19.61 -10.37
CA GLU A 203 -11.42 19.68 -11.72
C GLU A 203 -12.96 19.77 -11.72
N GLU A 204 -13.62 18.95 -10.88
CA GLU A 204 -15.09 19.02 -10.69
C GLU A 204 -15.51 20.37 -10.08
N GLU A 205 -14.74 20.94 -9.14
CA GLU A 205 -14.98 22.30 -8.60
C GLU A 205 -14.82 23.37 -9.69
N GLU A 206 -13.80 23.27 -10.54
CA GLU A 206 -13.55 24.22 -11.64
C GLU A 206 -14.63 24.15 -12.73
N GLU A 207 -15.11 22.95 -13.08
CA GLU A 207 -16.24 22.77 -13.99
C GLU A 207 -17.54 23.37 -13.44
N ILE A 208 -17.84 23.14 -12.16
CA ILE A 208 -19.03 23.69 -11.49
C ILE A 208 -18.95 25.21 -11.42
N ASP A 209 -17.80 25.78 -11.03
CA ASP A 209 -17.60 27.22 -10.98
C ASP A 209 -17.76 27.86 -12.37
N HIS A 210 -17.27 27.20 -13.42
CA HIS A 210 -17.43 27.66 -14.80
C HIS A 210 -18.88 27.55 -15.29
N GLU A 211 -19.62 26.50 -14.91
CA GLU A 211 -21.06 26.39 -15.19
C GLU A 211 -21.86 27.48 -14.46
N ILE A 212 -21.56 27.76 -13.20
CA ILE A 212 -22.18 28.85 -12.44
C ILE A 212 -21.85 30.21 -13.05
N GLU A 213 -20.62 30.44 -13.52
CA GLU A 213 -20.24 31.67 -14.23
C GLU A 213 -21.06 31.82 -15.51
N ILE A 214 -21.20 30.75 -16.31
CA ILE A 214 -22.01 30.77 -17.53
C ILE A 214 -23.50 31.00 -17.23
N GLU A 215 -24.03 30.34 -16.20
CA GLU A 215 -25.44 30.47 -15.80
C GLU A 215 -25.72 31.89 -15.27
N GLY A 216 -24.82 32.45 -14.47
CA GLY A 216 -24.90 33.85 -14.03
C GLY A 216 -24.79 34.87 -15.17
N LEU A 217 -24.09 34.53 -16.26
CA LEU A 217 -23.99 35.37 -17.45
C LEU A 217 -25.26 35.31 -18.33
N LYS A 218 -26.12 34.31 -18.19
CA LYS A 218 -27.38 34.23 -18.94
C LYS A 218 -28.40 35.28 -18.51
N ASP A 219 -28.39 35.63 -17.23
CA ASP A 219 -29.29 36.63 -16.63
C ASP A 219 -28.61 38.00 -16.46
N ALA A 220 -27.35 38.14 -16.89
CA ALA A 220 -26.58 39.37 -16.76
C ALA A 220 -26.98 40.45 -17.77
N ASP A 221 -26.87 41.71 -17.36
CA ASP A 221 -27.08 42.87 -18.22
C ASP A 221 -25.96 43.02 -19.27
N GLU A 222 -26.26 43.74 -20.34
CA GLU A 222 -25.38 43.96 -21.49
C GLU A 222 -24.02 44.57 -21.09
N GLU A 223 -24.00 45.46 -20.09
CA GLU A 223 -22.78 46.10 -19.60
C GLU A 223 -21.88 45.08 -18.87
N THR A 224 -22.47 44.21 -18.06
CA THR A 224 -21.77 43.13 -17.37
C THR A 224 -21.23 42.10 -18.37
N LEU A 225 -21.99 41.73 -19.40
CA LEU A 225 -21.50 40.87 -20.49
C LEU A 225 -20.30 41.47 -21.23
N MET A 226 -20.32 42.77 -21.53
CA MET A 226 -19.20 43.46 -22.17
C MET A 226 -17.96 43.52 -21.28
N LYS A 227 -18.13 43.80 -19.99
CA LYS A 227 -17.03 43.79 -19.00
C LYS A 227 -16.40 42.40 -18.88
N THR A 228 -17.22 41.35 -18.79
CA THR A 228 -16.75 39.97 -18.69
C THR A 228 -16.03 39.53 -19.96
N TYR A 229 -16.54 39.85 -21.15
CA TYR A 229 -15.85 39.58 -22.42
C TYR A 229 -14.49 40.27 -22.49
N THR A 230 -14.40 41.55 -22.12
CA THR A 230 -13.13 42.28 -22.14
C THR A 230 -12.15 41.75 -21.10
N LYS A 231 -12.63 41.28 -19.94
CA LYS A 231 -11.80 40.61 -18.92
C LYS A 231 -11.27 39.27 -19.41
N GLN A 232 -12.10 38.44 -20.05
CA GLN A 232 -11.72 37.09 -20.51
C GLN A 232 -10.84 37.12 -21.77
N THR A 233 -11.11 38.02 -22.72
CA THR A 233 -10.46 38.01 -24.04
C THR A 233 -9.39 39.10 -24.22
N GLY A 234 -9.33 40.07 -23.30
CA GLY A 234 -8.46 41.26 -23.41
C GLY A 234 -8.84 42.21 -24.55
N LYS A 235 -9.95 41.94 -25.27
CA LYS A 235 -10.40 42.72 -26.43
C LYS A 235 -11.63 43.55 -26.06
N LYS A 236 -11.74 44.74 -26.63
CA LYS A 236 -12.93 45.59 -26.45
C LYS A 236 -14.15 44.95 -27.12
N ALA A 237 -15.28 44.88 -26.41
CA ALA A 237 -16.53 44.36 -26.94
C ALA A 237 -17.09 45.24 -28.08
N VAL A 238 -16.89 46.56 -27.97
CA VAL A 238 -17.39 47.58 -28.90
C VAL A 238 -16.22 48.31 -29.58
N TYR A 239 -16.32 48.48 -30.91
CA TYR A 239 -15.42 49.30 -31.70
C TYR A 239 -16.23 50.31 -32.52
N ARG A 240 -15.94 51.61 -32.34
CA ARG A 240 -16.66 52.71 -33.02
C ARG A 240 -18.18 52.64 -32.88
N GLY A 241 -18.67 52.30 -31.68
CA GLY A 241 -20.10 52.24 -31.37
C GLY A 241 -20.83 51.01 -31.93
N LYS A 242 -20.12 50.07 -32.57
CA LYS A 242 -20.67 48.79 -33.03
C LYS A 242 -20.06 47.62 -32.27
N GLU A 243 -20.86 46.62 -31.98
CA GLU A 243 -20.38 45.35 -31.41
C GLU A 243 -19.41 44.67 -32.37
N THR A 244 -18.34 44.11 -31.80
CA THR A 244 -17.36 43.39 -32.60
C THR A 244 -17.86 41.98 -32.94
N ASN A 245 -17.49 41.46 -34.11
CA ASN A 245 -17.82 40.07 -34.49
C ASN A 245 -17.31 39.04 -33.46
N GLY A 246 -16.19 39.35 -32.78
CA GLY A 246 -15.66 38.52 -31.70
C GLY A 246 -16.58 38.49 -30.46
N TYR A 247 -17.15 39.63 -30.09
CA TYR A 247 -18.13 39.71 -29.01
C TYR A 247 -19.43 39.00 -29.36
N LEU A 248 -19.95 39.18 -30.59
CA LEU A 248 -21.16 38.50 -31.06
C LEU A 248 -21.00 36.97 -31.07
N ALA A 249 -19.86 36.45 -31.55
CA ALA A 249 -19.56 35.03 -31.56
C ALA A 249 -19.40 34.45 -30.14
N TRP A 250 -18.75 35.19 -29.24
CA TRP A 250 -18.64 34.81 -27.83
C TRP A 250 -20.00 34.82 -27.13
N LYS A 251 -20.79 35.88 -27.30
CA LYS A 251 -22.12 36.04 -26.72
C LYS A 251 -23.05 34.90 -27.13
N LYS A 252 -23.04 34.51 -28.41
CA LYS A 252 -23.79 33.35 -28.90
C LYS A 252 -23.33 32.04 -28.25
N LYS A 253 -22.03 31.87 -28.03
CA LYS A 253 -21.47 30.66 -27.38
C LYS A 253 -21.86 30.55 -25.90
N VAL A 254 -22.00 31.68 -25.20
CA VAL A 254 -22.35 31.74 -23.77
C VAL A 254 -23.87 31.66 -23.54
N LEU A 255 -24.67 32.30 -24.39
CA LEU A 255 -26.12 32.41 -24.23
C LEU A 255 -26.93 31.32 -24.95
N GLY A 256 -26.37 30.66 -25.98
CA GLY A 256 -27.06 29.66 -26.82
C GLY A 256 -27.45 30.17 -28.20
#